data_AF-A0A534V645-F1
#
_entry.id   AF-A0A534V645-F1
#
_cell.length_a   1.000
_cell.length_b   1.000
_cell.length_c   1.000
_cell.angle_alpha   90.00
_cell.angle_beta   90.00
_cell.angle_gamma   90.00
#
_symmetry.space_group_name_H-M   'P 1'
#
loop_
_entity.id
_entity.type
_entity.pdbx_description
1 polymer ?
#
loop_
_entity_poly.entity_id
_entity_poly.type
_entity_poly.pdbx_seq_one_letter_code
_entity_poly.pdbx_strand_id
1 'polypeptide(L)'
;MASMLLAATVAVAQPPPAPPYPPAPPPRTAPPAPPPRRYPPPAVVESAPPPLSPAMRVIYAPFYVAGLVIRYGVYYVIVAPLEVFGRALNYGVEGGVSKGDDR
;
A
#
# COMPACT_ATOMS: atom_id res chain seq x y z
N MET A 1 37.68 16.67 10.36
CA MET A 1 36.73 17.69 10.86
C MET A 1 35.93 18.20 9.68
N ALA A 2 34.74 17.65 9.44
CA ALA A 2 33.86 18.03 8.34
C ALA A 2 32.42 17.93 8.83
N SER A 3 31.92 19.00 9.42
CA SER A 3 30.52 19.14 9.84
C SER A 3 30.23 20.62 10.06
N MET A 4 30.19 21.39 8.97
CA MET A 4 29.69 22.77 9.01
C MET A 4 29.20 23.17 7.62
N LEU A 5 28.17 22.49 7.12
CA LEU A 5 27.53 22.86 5.84
C LEU A 5 26.01 22.71 5.84
N LEU A 6 25.33 22.80 6.98
CA LEU A 6 23.87 22.68 7.01
C LEU A 6 23.20 23.66 7.98
N ALA A 7 23.57 24.94 7.90
CA ALA A 7 22.90 26.02 8.64
C ALA A 7 22.53 27.22 7.76
N ALA A 8 22.34 26.99 6.45
CA ALA A 8 21.88 28.01 5.52
C ALA A 8 20.33 28.11 5.56
N THR A 9 19.84 28.95 6.47
CA THR A 9 18.71 29.88 6.25
C THR A 9 17.48 29.34 5.51
N VAL A 10 16.53 28.78 6.27
CA VAL A 10 15.13 28.65 5.82
C VAL A 10 14.44 29.98 6.11
N ALA A 11 14.47 30.90 5.16
CA ALA A 11 13.60 32.07 5.19
C ALA A 11 12.16 31.61 4.92
N VAL A 12 11.33 31.56 5.96
CA VAL A 12 9.89 31.28 5.84
C VAL A 12 9.23 32.52 5.25
N ALA A 13 8.96 32.49 3.94
CA ALA A 13 8.06 33.45 3.32
C ALA A 13 6.64 33.22 3.87
N GLN A 14 6.01 34.26 4.41
CA GLN A 14 4.59 34.18 4.78
C GLN A 14 3.76 33.94 3.52
N PRO A 15 2.87 32.93 3.49
CA PRO A 15 1.97 32.73 2.37
C PRO A 15 1.06 33.95 2.18
N PRO A 16 0.75 34.36 0.94
CA PRO A 16 -0.25 35.40 0.69
C PRO A 16 -1.62 34.97 1.26
N PRO A 17 -2.48 35.94 1.65
CA PRO A 17 -3.82 35.63 2.15
C PRO A 17 -4.60 34.82 1.12
N ALA A 18 -5.28 33.77 1.60
CA ALA A 18 -6.02 32.85 0.74
C ALA A 18 -7.13 33.61 -0.03
N PRO A 19 -7.34 33.30 -1.33
CA PRO A 19 -8.42 33.89 -2.09
C PRO A 19 -9.79 33.54 -1.48
N PRO A 20 -10.83 34.39 -1.67
CA PRO A 20 -12.18 34.10 -1.21
C PRO A 20 -12.70 32.79 -1.78
N TYR A 21 -13.42 32.02 -0.96
CA TYR A 21 -14.01 30.76 -1.41
C TYR A 21 -15.04 31.00 -2.52
N PRO A 22 -15.02 30.17 -3.59
CA PRO A 22 -16.06 30.22 -4.60
C PRO A 22 -17.42 29.78 -4.02
N PRO A 23 -18.54 30.25 -4.59
CA PRO A 23 -19.86 29.84 -4.17
C PRO A 23 -20.04 28.33 -4.30
N ALA A 24 -20.77 27.74 -3.35
CA ALA A 24 -21.03 26.31 -3.34
C ALA A 24 -21.73 25.87 -4.63
N PRO A 25 -21.28 24.77 -5.27
CA PRO A 25 -21.94 24.26 -6.47
C PRO A 25 -23.37 23.81 -6.14
N PRO A 26 -24.31 23.91 -7.09
CA PRO A 26 -25.68 23.49 -6.88
C PRO A 26 -25.75 22.00 -6.50
N PRO A 27 -26.77 21.58 -5.72
CA PRO A 27 -26.99 20.18 -5.37
C PRO A 27 -27.09 19.34 -6.63
N ARG A 28 -26.15 18.40 -6.82
CA ARG A 28 -26.22 17.45 -7.92
C ARG A 28 -27.34 16.46 -7.61
N THR A 29 -28.33 16.39 -8.50
CA THR A 29 -29.28 15.28 -8.48
C THR A 29 -28.52 13.99 -8.72
N ALA A 30 -28.75 12.99 -7.87
CA ALA A 30 -28.11 11.69 -8.02
C ALA A 30 -28.52 11.07 -9.38
N PRO A 31 -27.57 10.50 -10.13
CA PRO A 31 -27.91 9.73 -11.32
C PRO A 31 -28.89 8.60 -10.98
N PRO A 32 -29.79 8.23 -11.90
CA PRO A 32 -30.68 7.08 -11.69
C PRO A 32 -29.88 5.82 -11.38
N ALA A 33 -30.38 5.03 -10.43
CA ALA A 33 -29.73 3.79 -10.02
C ALA A 33 -29.60 2.82 -11.22
N PRO A 34 -28.44 2.17 -11.39
CA PRO A 34 -28.25 1.20 -12.46
C PRO A 34 -29.21 0.00 -12.27
N PRO A 35 -29.69 -0.61 -13.37
CA PRO A 35 -30.56 -1.77 -13.29
C PRO A 35 -29.86 -2.94 -12.57
N PRO A 36 -30.60 -3.79 -11.84
CA PRO A 36 -30.03 -4.93 -11.12
C PRO A 36 -29.35 -5.89 -12.10
N ARG A 37 -28.04 -6.05 -11.95
CA ARG A 37 -27.25 -7.01 -12.73
C ARG A 37 -27.55 -8.42 -12.24
N ARG A 38 -28.22 -9.22 -13.05
CA ARG A 38 -28.30 -10.68 -12.85
C ARG A 38 -27.00 -11.30 -13.32
N TYR A 39 -26.09 -11.55 -12.38
CA TYR A 39 -24.89 -12.32 -12.66
C TYR A 39 -25.25 -13.79 -12.79
N PRO A 40 -24.77 -14.50 -13.82
CA PRO A 40 -24.86 -15.95 -13.81
C PRO A 40 -24.13 -16.48 -12.56
N PRO A 41 -24.62 -17.56 -11.94
CA PRO A 41 -23.90 -18.19 -10.85
C PRO A 41 -22.48 -18.53 -11.31
N PRO A 42 -21.45 -18.34 -10.46
CA PRO A 42 -20.09 -18.74 -10.80
C PRO A 42 -20.09 -20.20 -11.26
N ALA A 43 -19.54 -20.46 -12.45
CA ALA A 43 -19.33 -21.82 -12.89
C ALA A 43 -18.37 -22.49 -11.90
N VAL A 44 -18.89 -23.44 -11.12
CA VAL A 44 -18.05 -24.28 -10.25
C VAL A 44 -17.30 -25.23 -11.15
N VAL A 45 -16.11 -24.82 -11.59
CA VAL A 45 -15.19 -25.74 -12.23
C VAL A 45 -14.55 -26.54 -11.11
N GLU A 46 -15.04 -27.76 -10.90
CA GLU A 46 -14.40 -28.74 -10.02
C GLU A 46 -13.13 -29.23 -10.73
N SER A 47 -12.10 -28.38 -10.77
CA SER A 47 -10.83 -28.61 -11.47
C SER A 47 -9.66 -28.87 -10.53
N ALA A 48 -9.91 -29.13 -9.24
CA ALA A 48 -8.82 -29.47 -8.36
C ALA A 48 -8.16 -30.75 -8.91
N PRO A 49 -6.92 -30.66 -9.46
CA PRO A 49 -6.28 -31.83 -10.02
C PRO A 49 -6.14 -32.87 -8.91
N PRO A 50 -6.19 -34.17 -9.27
CA PRO A 50 -6.04 -35.22 -8.29
C PRO A 50 -4.76 -34.97 -7.47
N PRO A 51 -4.81 -35.17 -6.15
CA PRO A 51 -3.67 -34.89 -5.28
C PRO A 51 -2.44 -35.68 -5.75
N LEU A 52 -1.29 -35.01 -5.81
CA LEU A 52 -0.02 -35.63 -6.14
C LEU A 52 0.26 -36.82 -5.22
N SER A 53 0.84 -37.90 -5.76
CA SER A 53 1.31 -39.03 -4.98
C SER A 53 2.37 -38.59 -3.96
N PRO A 54 2.53 -39.26 -2.81
CA PRO A 54 3.49 -38.85 -1.77
C PRO A 54 4.92 -38.72 -2.29
N ALA A 55 5.38 -39.66 -3.13
CA ALA A 55 6.71 -39.61 -3.74
C ALA A 55 6.88 -38.35 -4.60
N MET A 56 5.86 -38.01 -5.39
CA MET A 56 5.91 -36.84 -6.26
C MET A 56 5.92 -35.54 -5.44
N ARG A 57 5.16 -35.48 -4.33
CA ARG A 57 5.22 -34.34 -3.40
C ARG A 57 6.62 -34.15 -2.83
N VAL A 58 7.31 -35.22 -2.45
CA VAL A 58 8.68 -35.14 -1.93
C VAL A 58 9.65 -34.63 -2.98
N ILE A 59 9.54 -35.12 -4.23
CA ILE A 59 10.38 -34.66 -5.34
C ILE A 59 10.15 -33.16 -5.63
N TYR A 60 8.90 -32.70 -5.55
CA TYR A 60 8.54 -31.31 -5.83
C TYR A 60 8.66 -30.36 -4.62
N ALA A 61 8.69 -30.89 -3.40
CA ALA A 61 8.73 -30.09 -2.17
C ALA A 61 9.88 -29.07 -2.14
N PRO A 62 11.12 -29.40 -2.53
CA PRO A 62 12.21 -28.43 -2.56
C PRO A 62 11.91 -27.21 -3.44
N PHE A 63 11.25 -27.40 -4.59
CA PHE A 63 10.91 -26.31 -5.49
C PHE A 63 9.80 -25.42 -4.92
N TYR A 64 8.82 -26.02 -4.25
CA TYR A 64 7.78 -25.27 -3.56
C TYR A 64 8.38 -24.41 -2.44
N VAL A 65 9.27 -24.99 -1.64
CA VAL A 65 9.99 -24.28 -0.57
C VAL A 65 10.87 -23.17 -1.15
N ALA A 66 11.63 -23.44 -2.22
CA ALA A 66 12.45 -22.43 -2.88
C ALA A 66 11.60 -21.25 -3.38
N GLY A 67 10.43 -21.54 -3.98
CA GLY A 67 9.49 -20.51 -4.40
C GLY A 67 8.98 -19.65 -3.24
N LEU A 68 8.66 -20.26 -2.10
CA LEU A 68 8.27 -19.53 -0.89
C LEU A 68 9.41 -18.66 -0.36
N VAL A 69 10.63 -19.21 -0.28
CA VAL A 69 11.81 -18.48 0.17
C VAL A 69 12.08 -17.28 -0.74
N ILE A 70 11.97 -17.44 -2.07
CA ILE A 70 12.14 -16.31 -2.99
C ILE A 70 11.02 -15.29 -2.80
N ARG A 71 9.75 -15.73 -2.76
CA ARG A 71 8.58 -14.85 -2.63
C ARG A 71 8.67 -13.98 -1.37
N TYR A 72 8.93 -14.61 -0.23
CA TYR A 72 8.98 -13.91 1.05
C TYR A 72 10.34 -13.25 1.28
N GLY A 73 11.43 -13.88 0.86
CA GLY A 73 12.77 -13.32 0.97
C GLY A 73 12.91 -12.01 0.21
N VAL A 74 12.51 -11.98 -1.07
CA VAL A 74 12.55 -10.73 -1.86
C VAL A 74 11.69 -9.65 -1.20
N TYR A 75 10.48 -10.00 -0.75
CA TYR A 75 9.61 -9.03 -0.10
C TYR A 75 10.25 -8.49 1.18
N TYR A 76 10.61 -9.34 2.13
CA TYR A 76 11.06 -8.89 3.45
C TYR A 76 12.49 -8.32 3.46
N VAL A 77 13.36 -8.73 2.53
CA VAL A 77 14.76 -8.26 2.50
C VAL A 77 14.93 -7.00 1.65
N ILE A 78 14.12 -6.83 0.60
CA ILE A 78 14.29 -5.73 -0.36
C ILE A 78 13.09 -4.80 -0.33
N VAL A 79 11.89 -5.35 -0.58
CA VAL A 79 10.70 -4.52 -0.77
C VAL A 79 10.26 -3.84 0.53
N ALA A 80 10.10 -4.60 1.61
CA ALA A 80 9.62 -4.10 2.88
C ALA A 80 10.52 -3.01 3.47
N PRO A 81 11.88 -3.12 3.46
CA PRO A 81 12.73 -2.02 3.89
C PRO A 81 12.58 -0.75 3.05
N LEU A 82 12.40 -0.89 1.74
CA LEU A 82 12.15 0.27 0.85
C LEU A 82 10.78 0.89 1.12
N GLU A 83 9.75 0.08 1.35
CA GLU A 83 8.41 0.55 1.74
C GLU A 83 8.45 1.29 3.08
N VAL A 84 9.17 0.76 4.08
CA VAL A 84 9.35 1.40 5.40
C VAL A 84 10.13 2.69 5.26
N PHE A 85 11.23 2.70 4.50
CA PHE A 85 12.02 3.90 4.25
C PHE A 85 11.19 4.98 3.53
N GLY A 86 10.46 4.59 2.47
CA GLY A 86 9.54 5.48 1.76
C GLY A 86 8.46 6.04 2.69
N ARG A 87 7.90 5.22 3.57
CA ARG A 87 6.93 5.68 4.58
C ARG A 87 7.55 6.67 5.56
N ALA A 88 8.78 6.41 6.01
CA ALA A 88 9.49 7.32 6.89
C ALA A 88 9.79 8.68 6.23
N LEU A 89 10.11 8.68 4.94
CA LEU A 89 10.31 9.93 4.18
C LEU A 89 9.00 10.72 4.02
N ASN A 90 7.87 10.05 3.82
CA ASN A 90 6.58 10.71 3.57
C ASN A 90 5.84 11.11 4.87
N TYR A 91 6.01 10.35 5.96
CA TYR A 91 5.21 10.49 7.18
C TYR A 91 6.03 10.57 8.47
N GLY A 92 7.36 10.64 8.38
CA GLY A 92 8.27 10.60 9.52
C GLY A 92 8.48 9.18 10.09
N VAL A 93 9.49 9.02 10.95
CA VAL A 93 9.90 7.71 11.52
C VAL A 93 8.77 7.08 12.37
N GLU A 94 7.88 7.90 12.91
CA GLU A 94 6.67 7.44 13.65
C GLU A 94 5.52 7.02 12.73
N GLY A 95 5.69 7.07 11.41
CA GLY A 95 4.77 6.49 10.44
C GLY A 95 3.40 7.16 10.37
N GLY A 96 3.30 8.43 10.80
CA GLY A 96 2.07 9.23 10.79
C GLY A 96 1.13 8.97 11.97
N VAL A 97 1.57 8.28 13.02
CA VAL A 97 0.78 8.14 14.25
C VAL A 97 0.91 9.45 15.04
N SER A 98 -0.11 10.30 15.01
CA SER A 98 -0.23 11.38 15.99
C SER A 98 -0.31 10.71 17.36
N LYS A 99 0.75 10.87 18.16
CA LYS A 99 0.75 10.47 19.56
C LYS A 99 -0.38 11.27 20.20
N GLY A 100 -1.50 10.61 20.47
CA GLY A 100 -2.68 11.22 21.06
C GLY A 100 -2.25 12.01 22.28
N ASP A 101 -2.61 13.28 22.31
CA ASP A 101 -2.43 14.17 23.44
C ASP A 101 -3.40 13.70 24.54
N ASP A 102 -3.05 12.61 25.22
CA ASP A 102 -3.69 12.18 26.45
C ASP A 102 -3.20 13.12 27.57
N ARG A 103 -3.84 14.29 27.65
CA ARG A 103 -3.82 15.19 28.80
C ARG A 103 -5.22 15.68 29.12
#